data_AF-A0A0J9BKD5-F1
#
_entry.id   AF-A0A0J9BKD5-F1
#
_cell.length_a   1.000
_cell.length_b   1.000
_cell.length_c   1.000
_cell.angle_alpha   90.00
_cell.angle_beta   90.00
_cell.angle_gamma   90.00
#
_symmetry.space_group_name_H-M   'P 1'
#
loop_
_entity.id
_entity.type
_entity.pdbx_description
1 polymer ?
#
loop_
_entity_poly.entity_id
_entity_poly.type
_entity_poly.pdbx_seq_one_letter_code
_entity_poly.pdbx_strand_id
1 'polypeptide(L)'
;GHVEMYCGDGIICGHGSGRPSYKDLVAYCKSRYNSWASGGWRKGLVAVKRYIQDDAVTEPEEPKLSGWRQNEDGTKSFYLGNTGDCVRNSWYLDTDGKWYWFDGAGRMVINTWYQYKGDWYYLGADGAMVKGLQASGRKWYYLDQDGKLSMDPVTLTPDQDGALRWPGMGE
;
A
#
# COMPACT_ATOMS: atom_id res chain seq x y z
N GLY A 1 -11.10 28.97 -34.01
CA GLY A 1 -9.66 28.66 -34.11
C GLY A 1 -9.43 27.88 -35.38
N HIS A 2 -8.52 28.35 -36.23
CA HIS A 2 -8.03 27.62 -37.40
C HIS A 2 -7.01 26.58 -36.91
N VAL A 3 -7.03 25.36 -37.46
CA VAL A 3 -6.06 24.32 -37.15
C VAL A 3 -5.41 23.91 -38.46
N GLU A 4 -4.11 24.15 -38.56
CA GLU A 4 -3.27 23.66 -39.65
C GLU A 4 -2.49 22.45 -39.14
N MET A 5 -2.34 21.43 -40.00
CA MET A 5 -1.47 20.28 -39.73
C MET A 5 -0.32 20.27 -40.73
N TYR A 6 0.89 20.10 -40.19
CA TYR A 6 2.15 20.03 -40.91
C TYR A 6 2.69 18.61 -40.88
N CYS A 7 3.30 18.16 -41.98
CA CYS A 7 4.18 16.99 -41.98
C CYS A 7 5.40 17.33 -42.87
N GLY A 8 6.57 17.47 -42.25
CA GLY A 8 7.72 18.12 -42.88
C GLY A 8 7.50 19.63 -43.09
N ASP A 9 8.18 20.21 -44.07
CA ASP A 9 8.19 21.67 -44.32
C ASP A 9 7.00 22.20 -45.16
N GLY A 10 5.89 21.46 -45.25
CA GLY A 10 4.71 21.87 -46.04
C GLY A 10 3.35 21.57 -45.40
N ILE A 11 2.35 22.43 -45.69
CA ILE A 11 0.95 22.34 -45.24
C ILE A 11 0.18 21.32 -46.10
N ILE A 12 -0.52 20.36 -45.47
CA ILE A 12 -1.10 19.21 -46.19
C ILE A 12 -2.61 19.37 -46.49
N CYS A 13 -3.39 20.07 -45.68
CA CYS A 13 -4.74 20.55 -46.04
C CYS A 13 -5.40 21.34 -44.91
N GLY A 14 -6.25 22.31 -45.29
CA GLY A 14 -7.20 22.96 -44.38
C GLY A 14 -8.56 23.15 -45.04
N HIS A 15 -9.62 22.60 -44.45
CA HIS A 15 -10.98 23.12 -44.65
C HIS A 15 -11.94 22.64 -43.55
N GLY A 16 -12.71 23.60 -43.00
CA GLY A 16 -13.97 23.32 -42.31
C GLY A 16 -14.04 23.75 -40.85
N SER A 17 -14.53 24.97 -40.61
CA SER A 17 -14.95 25.48 -39.30
C SER A 17 -16.31 24.90 -38.87
N GLY A 18 -16.36 24.26 -37.69
CA GLY A 18 -17.62 23.94 -37.01
C GLY A 18 -17.46 22.94 -35.86
N ARG A 19 -18.04 23.23 -34.68
CA ARG A 19 -18.31 22.21 -33.65
C ARG A 19 -19.21 21.13 -34.27
N PRO A 20 -18.86 19.83 -34.23
CA PRO A 20 -19.77 18.79 -34.68
C PRO A 20 -21.06 18.84 -33.83
N SER A 21 -22.18 19.23 -34.44
CA SER A 21 -23.51 19.14 -33.83
C SER A 21 -23.99 17.70 -33.93
N TYR A 22 -23.41 16.78 -33.16
CA TYR A 22 -24.01 15.47 -32.95
C TYR A 22 -24.44 15.36 -31.50
N LYS A 23 -25.76 15.26 -31.28
CA LYS A 23 -26.35 15.01 -29.94
C LYS A 23 -25.86 13.69 -29.33
N ASP A 24 -25.24 12.83 -30.12
CA ASP A 24 -24.67 11.55 -29.69
C ASP A 24 -23.34 11.29 -30.43
N LEU A 25 -22.24 11.77 -29.84
CA LEU A 25 -20.89 11.59 -30.37
C LEU A 25 -20.46 10.11 -30.41
N VAL A 26 -21.03 9.27 -29.52
CA VAL A 26 -20.72 7.84 -29.44
C VAL A 26 -21.30 7.11 -30.65
N ALA A 27 -22.54 7.44 -31.05
CA ALA A 27 -23.16 6.92 -32.26
C ALA A 27 -22.42 7.39 -33.53
N TYR A 28 -21.98 8.66 -33.59
CA TYR A 28 -21.20 9.20 -34.71
C TYR A 28 -19.84 8.49 -34.87
N CYS A 29 -19.12 8.29 -33.78
CA CYS A 29 -17.83 7.60 -33.79
C CYS A 29 -17.95 6.13 -34.20
N LYS A 30 -18.99 5.41 -33.72
CA LYS A 30 -19.28 4.02 -34.14
C LYS A 30 -19.63 3.92 -35.63
N SER A 31 -20.40 4.86 -36.16
CA SER A 31 -20.75 4.95 -37.59
C SER A 31 -19.52 5.23 -38.47
N ARG A 32 -18.62 6.12 -38.04
CA ARG A 32 -17.37 6.43 -38.76
C ARG A 32 -16.29 5.35 -38.67
N TYR A 33 -16.25 4.57 -37.59
CA TYR A 33 -15.30 3.45 -37.41
C TYR A 33 -15.61 2.27 -38.35
N ASN A 34 -16.88 2.11 -38.72
CA ASN A 34 -17.35 1.04 -39.59
C ASN A 34 -17.50 1.44 -41.08
N SER A 35 -17.18 2.69 -41.44
CA SER A 35 -17.27 3.16 -42.83
C SER A 35 -15.91 3.19 -43.53
N TRP A 36 -15.89 2.68 -44.77
CA TRP A 36 -14.71 2.52 -45.60
C TRP A 36 -14.53 3.73 -46.53
N ALA A 37 -13.29 4.14 -46.75
CA ALA A 37 -12.96 5.04 -47.86
C ALA A 37 -12.85 4.27 -49.18
N SER A 38 -13.03 4.96 -50.30
CA SER A 38 -12.91 4.42 -51.67
C SER A 38 -11.52 3.85 -52.03
N GLY A 39 -10.55 3.89 -51.10
CA GLY A 39 -9.22 3.31 -51.23
C GLY A 39 -8.89 2.21 -50.21
N GLY A 40 -9.87 1.63 -49.50
CA GLY A 40 -9.66 0.46 -48.64
C GLY A 40 -9.15 0.71 -47.22
N TRP A 41 -9.15 1.97 -46.74
CA TRP A 41 -8.71 2.32 -45.38
C TRP A 41 -9.87 2.82 -44.50
N ARG A 42 -9.77 2.58 -43.17
CA ARG A 42 -10.73 3.04 -42.16
C ARG A 42 -10.51 4.52 -41.83
N LYS A 43 -11.54 5.36 -41.96
CA LYS A 43 -11.42 6.85 -41.88
C LYS A 43 -11.33 7.45 -40.46
N GLY A 44 -11.04 6.69 -39.42
CA GLY A 44 -11.19 7.16 -38.03
C GLY A 44 -10.07 6.72 -37.11
N LEU A 45 -9.04 7.56 -36.96
CA LEU A 45 -8.01 7.34 -35.92
C LEU A 45 -7.46 8.61 -35.25
N VAL A 46 -7.79 9.81 -35.73
CA VAL A 46 -7.19 11.06 -35.18
C VAL A 46 -8.11 11.78 -34.16
N ALA A 47 -9.44 11.65 -34.27
CA ALA A 47 -10.36 12.35 -33.36
C ALA A 47 -10.63 11.62 -32.02
N VAL A 48 -10.33 10.33 -31.93
CA VAL A 48 -10.76 9.50 -30.78
C VAL A 48 -9.74 9.52 -29.63
N LYS A 49 -8.44 9.72 -29.91
CA LYS A 49 -7.42 9.67 -28.84
C LYS A 49 -7.43 10.90 -27.92
N ARG A 50 -7.90 12.05 -28.39
CA ARG A 50 -7.90 13.31 -27.62
C ARG A 50 -9.14 13.44 -26.73
N TYR A 51 -10.31 13.01 -27.19
CA TYR A 51 -11.54 13.15 -26.41
C TYR A 51 -11.71 12.09 -25.30
N ILE A 52 -11.15 10.89 -25.45
CA ILE A 52 -11.17 9.88 -24.36
C ILE A 52 -10.33 10.32 -23.15
N GLN A 53 -9.29 11.14 -23.36
CA GLN A 53 -8.47 11.68 -22.26
C GLN A 53 -9.13 12.89 -21.59
N ASP A 54 -9.88 13.70 -22.34
CA ASP A 54 -10.50 14.92 -21.82
C ASP A 54 -11.89 14.67 -21.17
N ASP A 55 -12.59 13.59 -21.53
CA ASP A 55 -13.88 13.17 -20.93
C ASP A 55 -13.74 12.08 -19.84
N ALA A 56 -12.53 11.59 -19.59
CA ALA A 56 -12.27 10.86 -18.36
C ALA A 56 -12.37 11.89 -17.23
N VAL A 57 -13.59 12.07 -16.71
CA VAL A 57 -13.82 12.66 -15.41
C VAL A 57 -12.94 11.85 -14.47
N THR A 58 -11.77 12.39 -14.15
CA THR A 58 -10.98 11.95 -13.02
C THR A 58 -11.86 12.25 -11.83
N GLU A 59 -12.65 11.25 -11.41
CA GLU A 59 -13.23 11.17 -10.08
C GLU A 59 -12.15 11.71 -9.13
N PRO A 60 -12.43 12.75 -8.32
CA PRO A 60 -11.44 13.28 -7.41
C PRO A 60 -10.98 12.11 -6.53
N GLU A 61 -9.74 11.64 -6.71
CA GLU A 61 -9.20 10.58 -5.87
C GLU A 61 -9.29 11.09 -4.42
N GLU A 62 -10.14 10.45 -3.62
CA GLU A 62 -10.25 10.78 -2.22
C GLU A 62 -8.85 10.73 -1.57
N PRO A 63 -8.56 11.64 -0.62
CA PRO A 63 -7.25 11.70 0.00
C PRO A 63 -6.92 10.34 0.65
N LYS A 64 -5.92 9.65 0.07
CA LYS A 64 -5.48 8.32 0.55
C LYS A 64 -5.00 8.43 1.98
N LEU A 65 -5.60 7.64 2.87
CA LEU A 65 -5.22 7.60 4.27
C LEU A 65 -3.78 7.10 4.41
N SER A 66 -3.03 7.72 5.32
CA SER A 66 -1.66 7.30 5.63
C SER A 66 -1.35 7.44 7.11
N GLY A 67 -0.47 6.56 7.59
CA GLY A 67 0.06 6.56 8.94
C GLY A 67 -0.87 5.94 9.97
N TRP A 68 -0.51 6.17 11.24
CA TRP A 68 -1.26 5.69 12.39
C TRP A 68 -2.63 6.39 12.50
N ARG A 69 -3.66 5.58 12.75
CA ARG A 69 -5.03 6.02 13.03
C ARG A 69 -5.59 5.24 14.19
N GLN A 70 -6.38 5.90 15.01
CA GLN A 70 -7.13 5.27 16.09
C GLN A 70 -8.55 5.00 15.60
N ASN A 71 -9.01 3.76 15.77
CA ASN A 71 -10.35 3.31 15.44
C ASN A 71 -11.32 3.68 16.59
N GLU A 72 -12.62 3.65 16.32
CA GLU A 72 -13.67 3.98 17.32
C GLU A 72 -13.63 3.07 18.56
N ASP A 73 -13.16 1.84 18.40
CA ASP A 73 -12.97 0.86 19.49
C ASP A 73 -11.70 1.11 20.32
N GLY A 74 -10.93 2.16 20.01
CA GLY A 74 -9.69 2.52 20.68
C GLY A 74 -8.47 1.75 20.18
N THR A 75 -8.63 0.78 19.28
CA THR A 75 -7.50 0.08 18.64
C THR A 75 -6.81 1.01 17.64
N LYS A 76 -5.56 0.69 17.29
CA LYS A 76 -4.79 1.45 16.30
C LYS A 76 -4.62 0.63 15.02
N SER A 77 -4.69 1.31 13.88
CA SER A 77 -4.43 0.76 12.54
C SER A 77 -3.38 1.62 11.84
N PHE A 78 -2.57 1.00 10.98
CA PHE A 78 -1.62 1.72 10.14
C PHE A 78 -2.06 1.69 8.68
N TYR A 79 -2.19 2.87 8.06
CA TYR A 79 -2.63 3.04 6.68
C TYR A 79 -1.47 3.33 5.74
N LEU A 80 -1.44 2.64 4.60
CA LEU A 80 -0.43 2.79 3.56
C LEU A 80 -0.82 3.93 2.62
N GLY A 81 -0.03 5.00 2.58
CA GLY A 81 -0.38 6.20 1.80
C GLY A 81 -0.47 6.02 0.29
N ASN A 82 0.06 4.92 -0.26
CA ASN A 82 0.00 4.62 -1.69
C ASN A 82 -1.35 4.04 -2.14
N THR A 83 -2.00 3.23 -1.29
CA THR A 83 -3.30 2.61 -1.59
C THR A 83 -4.44 3.17 -0.76
N GLY A 84 -4.16 3.72 0.42
CA GLY A 84 -5.16 4.10 1.41
C GLY A 84 -5.68 2.91 2.24
N ASP A 85 -5.15 1.71 2.04
CA ASP A 85 -5.51 0.52 2.81
C ASP A 85 -4.73 0.44 4.11
N CYS A 86 -5.31 -0.18 5.15
CA CYS A 86 -4.56 -0.52 6.34
C CYS A 86 -3.83 -1.87 6.22
N VAL A 87 -2.73 -1.99 6.97
CA VAL A 87 -1.96 -3.24 7.11
C VAL A 87 -2.83 -4.29 7.79
N ARG A 88 -2.91 -5.50 7.22
CA ARG A 88 -3.73 -6.62 7.72
C ARG A 88 -2.95 -7.92 7.63
N ASN A 89 -3.08 -8.78 8.64
CA ASN A 89 -2.40 -10.08 8.74
C ASN A 89 -0.91 -10.01 8.39
N SER A 90 -0.24 -8.92 8.80
CA SER A 90 1.13 -8.66 8.41
C SER A 90 1.87 -7.88 9.48
N TRP A 91 3.18 -8.09 9.49
CA TRP A 91 4.14 -7.26 10.19
C TRP A 91 4.32 -5.94 9.46
N TYR A 92 4.57 -4.87 10.23
CA TYR A 92 4.95 -3.56 9.73
C TYR A 92 6.12 -3.03 10.58
N LEU A 93 7.17 -2.57 9.92
CA LEU A 93 8.30 -1.88 10.54
C LEU A 93 8.03 -0.39 10.45
N ASP A 94 7.84 0.26 11.58
CA ASP A 94 7.64 1.70 11.60
C ASP A 94 8.99 2.43 11.53
N THR A 95 8.90 3.73 11.26
CA THR A 95 10.04 4.65 11.16
C THR A 95 10.86 4.77 12.43
N ASP A 96 10.30 4.37 13.58
CA ASP A 96 10.99 4.28 14.87
C ASP A 96 11.86 3.01 15.01
N GLY A 97 11.86 2.13 14.01
CA GLY A 97 12.60 0.87 14.01
C GLY A 97 11.92 -0.26 14.79
N LYS A 98 10.66 -0.08 15.22
CA LYS A 98 9.89 -1.10 15.93
C LYS A 98 8.98 -1.87 14.97
N TRP A 99 8.81 -3.15 15.27
CA TRP A 99 7.92 -4.05 14.55
C TRP A 99 6.57 -4.14 15.21
N TYR A 100 5.51 -4.08 14.42
CA TYR A 100 4.11 -4.18 14.87
C TYR A 100 3.38 -5.25 14.08
N TRP A 101 2.49 -5.99 14.73
CA TRP A 101 1.64 -6.98 14.07
C TRP A 101 0.18 -6.50 13.99
N PHE A 102 -0.43 -6.66 12.81
CA PHE A 102 -1.83 -6.33 12.57
C PHE A 102 -2.65 -7.58 12.29
N ASP A 103 -3.82 -7.68 12.92
CA ASP A 103 -4.76 -8.78 12.72
C ASP A 103 -5.48 -8.70 11.36
N GLY A 104 -6.43 -9.61 11.11
CA GLY A 104 -7.18 -9.64 9.86
C GLY A 104 -8.14 -8.46 9.66
N ALA A 105 -8.52 -7.77 10.73
CA ALA A 105 -9.30 -6.53 10.66
C ALA A 105 -8.39 -5.30 10.43
N GLY A 106 -7.08 -5.46 10.60
CA GLY A 106 -6.09 -4.40 10.50
C GLY A 106 -5.89 -3.65 11.81
N ARG A 107 -6.23 -4.28 12.94
CA ARG A 107 -6.02 -3.75 14.28
C ARG A 107 -4.65 -4.20 14.79
N MET A 108 -3.93 -3.27 15.37
CA MET A 108 -2.66 -3.52 16.03
C MET A 108 -2.88 -4.44 17.23
N VAL A 109 -2.12 -5.52 17.28
CA VAL A 109 -2.13 -6.49 18.37
C VAL A 109 -1.23 -6.00 19.50
N ILE A 110 -1.72 -6.05 20.74
CA ILE A 110 -1.01 -5.58 21.94
C ILE A 110 -1.14 -6.57 23.10
N ASN A 111 -0.20 -6.53 24.04
CA ASN A 111 -0.19 -7.30 25.30
C ASN A 111 -0.49 -8.80 25.14
N THR A 112 0.04 -9.43 24.09
CA THR A 112 -0.26 -10.84 23.84
C THR A 112 0.85 -11.56 23.09
N TRP A 113 0.84 -12.89 23.25
CA TRP A 113 1.64 -13.81 22.47
C TRP A 113 1.00 -14.03 21.10
N TYR A 114 1.83 -14.04 20.07
CA TYR A 114 1.40 -14.31 18.71
C TYR A 114 2.32 -15.32 18.05
N GLN A 115 1.75 -16.35 17.44
CA GLN A 115 2.50 -17.34 16.68
C GLN A 115 2.48 -17.00 15.20
N TYR A 116 3.66 -16.84 14.60
CA TYR A 116 3.81 -16.57 13.18
C TYR A 116 4.81 -17.53 12.55
N LYS A 117 4.37 -18.29 11.54
CA LYS A 117 5.19 -19.27 10.81
C LYS A 117 5.93 -20.29 11.70
N GLY A 118 5.34 -20.65 12.83
CA GLY A 118 5.89 -21.64 13.78
C GLY A 118 6.64 -21.02 14.96
N ASP A 119 7.10 -19.77 14.83
CA ASP A 119 7.80 -19.05 15.90
C ASP A 119 6.82 -18.24 16.75
N TRP A 120 7.12 -18.09 18.04
CA TRP A 120 6.34 -17.27 18.98
C TRP A 120 6.97 -15.90 19.17
N TYR A 121 6.13 -14.88 19.20
CA TYR A 121 6.47 -13.48 19.40
C TYR A 121 5.60 -12.91 20.51
N TYR A 122 6.07 -11.86 21.17
CA TYR A 122 5.26 -11.11 22.13
C TYR A 122 5.12 -9.65 21.72
N LEU A 123 3.89 -9.16 21.70
CA LEU A 123 3.56 -7.77 21.39
C LEU A 123 3.32 -7.04 22.72
N GLY A 124 4.07 -5.96 22.96
CA GLY A 124 4.02 -5.18 24.18
C GLY A 124 2.75 -4.34 24.32
N ALA A 125 2.69 -3.54 25.38
CA ALA A 125 1.56 -2.63 25.63
C ALA A 125 1.48 -1.49 24.60
N ASP A 126 2.61 -1.08 24.04
CA ASP A 126 2.69 -0.14 22.92
C ASP A 126 2.44 -0.81 21.56
N GLY A 127 2.25 -2.13 21.54
CA GLY A 127 2.11 -2.95 20.33
C GLY A 127 3.41 -3.30 19.64
N ALA A 128 4.55 -2.83 20.16
CA ALA A 128 5.84 -3.17 19.60
C ALA A 128 6.22 -4.61 19.94
N MET A 129 6.85 -5.29 18.99
CA MET A 129 7.46 -6.60 19.19
C MET A 129 8.56 -6.49 20.24
N VAL A 130 8.42 -7.27 21.30
CA VAL A 130 9.41 -7.31 22.39
C VAL A 130 10.62 -8.14 21.97
N LYS A 131 11.79 -7.74 22.48
CA LYS A 131 13.04 -8.49 22.40
C LYS A 131 13.60 -8.59 23.82
N GLY A 132 14.40 -9.62 24.08
CA GLY A 132 14.99 -9.87 25.40
C GLY A 132 14.00 -10.48 26.38
N LEU A 133 14.15 -10.14 27.65
CA LEU A 133 13.44 -10.80 28.74
C LEU A 133 12.01 -10.25 28.91
N GLN A 134 11.01 -11.11 28.76
CA GLN A 134 9.60 -10.79 28.95
C GLN A 134 9.02 -11.53 30.15
N ALA A 135 8.47 -10.79 31.11
CA ALA A 135 7.68 -11.36 32.20
C ALA A 135 6.23 -11.58 31.76
N SER A 136 5.65 -12.73 32.05
CA SER A 136 4.21 -12.96 31.94
C SER A 136 3.72 -13.75 33.14
N GLY A 137 3.07 -13.05 34.07
CA GLY A 137 2.71 -13.58 35.38
C GLY A 137 3.96 -13.88 36.24
N ARG A 138 4.10 -15.14 36.69
CA ARG A 138 5.26 -15.62 37.46
C ARG A 138 6.33 -16.30 36.58
N LYS A 139 6.17 -16.21 35.26
CA LYS A 139 7.06 -16.87 34.29
C LYS A 139 7.86 -15.81 33.53
N TRP A 140 9.09 -16.18 33.20
CA TRP A 140 9.99 -15.39 32.38
C TRP A 140 10.24 -16.11 31.07
N TYR A 141 10.25 -15.34 29.99
CA TYR A 141 10.46 -15.81 28.64
C TYR A 141 11.57 -14.96 28.01
N TYR A 142 12.38 -15.55 27.14
CA TYR A 142 13.38 -14.82 26.39
C TYR A 142 13.03 -14.79 24.91
N LEU A 143 12.99 -13.58 24.36
CA LEU A 143 12.88 -13.33 22.93
C LEU A 143 14.24 -12.94 22.38
N ASP A 144 14.66 -13.55 21.28
CA ASP A 144 15.94 -13.26 20.65
C ASP A 144 15.96 -11.88 19.95
N GLN A 145 17.05 -11.58 19.23
CA GLN A 145 17.21 -10.32 18.51
C GLN A 145 16.22 -10.15 17.35
N ASP A 146 15.62 -11.25 16.86
CA ASP A 146 14.56 -11.26 15.86
C ASP A 146 13.16 -11.26 16.50
N GLY A 147 13.08 -11.26 17.84
CA GLY A 147 11.84 -11.27 18.62
C GLY A 147 11.23 -12.66 18.80
N LYS A 148 11.93 -13.72 18.40
CA LYS A 148 11.42 -15.09 18.49
C LYS A 148 11.67 -15.66 19.89
N LEU A 149 10.69 -16.40 20.39
CA LEU A 149 10.81 -17.13 21.65
C LEU A 149 11.88 -18.20 21.54
N SER A 150 12.92 -18.07 22.36
CA SER A 150 13.89 -19.15 22.54
C SER A 150 13.29 -20.22 23.45
N MET A 151 13.37 -21.47 23.00
CA MET A 151 13.05 -22.66 23.80
C MET A 151 14.31 -23.41 24.24
N ASP A 152 15.48 -22.89 23.92
CA ASP A 152 16.75 -23.52 24.27
C ASP A 152 17.04 -23.36 25.77
N PRO A 153 17.69 -24.37 26.39
CA PRO A 153 18.04 -24.29 27.79
C PRO A 153 19.02 -23.16 28.07
N VAL A 154 18.70 -22.36 29.08
CA VAL A 154 19.51 -21.23 29.55
C VAL A 154 20.25 -21.63 30.81
N THR A 155 21.58 -21.44 30.83
CA THR A 155 22.41 -21.62 32.03
C THR A 155 22.69 -20.27 32.68
N LEU A 156 22.36 -20.15 33.97
CA LEU A 156 22.63 -18.97 34.78
C LEU A 156 23.91 -19.18 35.58
N THR A 157 24.89 -18.30 35.40
CA THR A 157 26.18 -18.37 36.10
C THR A 157 26.31 -17.15 37.01
N PRO A 158 26.56 -17.32 38.32
CA PRO A 158 26.80 -16.19 39.22
C PRO A 158 28.11 -15.48 38.85
N ASP A 159 28.11 -14.16 38.93
CA ASP A 159 29.33 -13.34 38.86
C ASP A 159 30.02 -13.22 40.24
N GLN A 160 31.06 -12.40 40.31
CA GLN A 160 31.86 -12.19 41.54
C GLN A 160 31.02 -11.64 42.72
N ASP A 161 29.91 -10.97 42.43
CA ASP A 161 28.98 -10.41 43.43
C ASP A 161 27.79 -11.36 43.71
N GLY A 162 27.77 -12.53 43.09
CA GLY A 162 26.69 -13.52 43.22
C GLY A 162 25.47 -13.24 42.35
N ALA A 163 25.51 -12.24 41.46
CA ALA A 163 24.41 -11.97 40.54
C ALA A 163 24.41 -12.97 39.39
N LEU A 164 23.25 -13.58 39.12
CA LEU A 164 23.11 -14.54 38.03
C LEU A 164 23.18 -13.84 36.68
N ARG A 165 24.13 -14.26 35.84
CA ARG A 165 24.32 -13.80 34.47
C ARG A 165 23.94 -14.89 33.50
N TRP A 166 23.39 -14.48 32.35
CA TRP A 166 23.26 -15.35 31.19
C TRP A 166 23.81 -14.62 29.96
N PRO A 167 24.68 -15.25 29.14
CA PRO A 167 25.33 -14.57 28.00
C PRO A 167 24.38 -13.96 26.96
N GLY A 168 23.12 -14.42 26.89
CA GLY A 168 22.12 -13.91 25.97
C GLY A 168 21.25 -12.77 26.51
N MET A 169 21.35 -12.43 27.81
CA MET A 169 20.81 -11.16 28.30
C MET A 169 21.74 -10.08 27.73
N GLY A 170 21.24 -9.30 26.76
CA GLY A 170 21.95 -8.10 26.32
C GLY A 170 22.35 -7.24 27.53
N GLU A 171 23.50 -6.58 27.42
CA GLU A 171 24.08 -5.72 28.46
C GLU A 171 23.11 -4.67 29.01
#